data_AF-E6UJA2-F1
#
_entry.id   AF-E6UJA2-F1
#
_cell.length_a   1.000
_cell.length_b   1.000
_cell.length_c   1.000
_cell.angle_alpha   90.00
_cell.angle_beta   90.00
_cell.angle_gamma   90.00
#
_symmetry.space_group_name_H-M   'P 1'
#
loop_
_entity.id
_entity.type
_entity.pdbx_description
1 polymer ?
#
loop_
_entity_poly.entity_id
_entity_poly.type
_entity_poly.pdbx_seq_one_letter_code
_entity_poly.pdbx_strand_id
1 'polypeptide(L)'
;MKLITNLEDIKDACNLVDLARELDIDMQRSGSHWAIRCPNHRGGQYDRHIGNCYITKNHKNFICKSCGNKGDALTLVQQATGCSFLEAVKFLSNFVEIEPSYIEEGKEYTSNNGEKDVLRRIISQKEQDFLGIKNFAVYGVSELIEPDEFDLASELNATPVTYENEVLFYFTEKTYLTNPLKKIASQNYELYLKIIENAIFRKYEKLKKIFDIWENSPYAADSYDVIKIEFETLRTIYKNIGGEESRIKIPVLKNQSLIDLSSL
;
A
#
# COMPACT_ATOMS: atom_id res chain seq x y z
N MET A 1 -27.32 -18.01 3.68
CA MET A 1 -26.64 -17.48 2.48
C MET A 1 -25.56 -16.54 2.98
N LYS A 2 -24.28 -16.93 2.88
CA LYS A 2 -23.17 -16.21 3.53
C LYS A 2 -22.70 -15.11 2.57
N LEU A 3 -22.99 -13.85 2.90
CA LEU A 3 -22.42 -12.68 2.24
C LEU A 3 -20.96 -12.56 2.70
N ILE A 4 -20.04 -12.58 1.75
CA ILE A 4 -18.59 -12.66 1.98
C ILE A 4 -17.93 -11.70 0.98
N THR A 5 -17.22 -10.68 1.47
CA THR A 5 -16.91 -9.44 0.70
C THR A 5 -15.49 -8.89 0.96
N ASN A 6 -14.46 -9.73 1.14
CA ASN A 6 -13.08 -9.24 1.28
C ASN A 6 -12.03 -10.19 0.69
N LEU A 7 -10.89 -9.64 0.25
CA LEU A 7 -9.74 -10.37 -0.31
C LEU A 7 -9.29 -11.57 0.56
N GLU A 8 -9.49 -11.47 1.87
CA GLU A 8 -9.16 -12.54 2.80
C GLU A 8 -9.98 -13.81 2.52
N ASP A 9 -11.21 -13.67 2.05
CA ASP A 9 -12.08 -14.81 1.74
C ASP A 9 -11.63 -15.55 0.47
N ILE A 10 -11.15 -14.79 -0.53
CA ILE A 10 -10.54 -15.36 -1.75
C ILE A 10 -9.28 -16.14 -1.36
N LYS A 11 -8.44 -15.55 -0.50
CA LYS A 11 -7.23 -16.21 0.01
C LYS A 11 -7.56 -17.44 0.87
N ASP A 12 -8.61 -17.37 1.68
CA ASP A 12 -9.09 -18.45 2.52
C ASP A 12 -9.77 -19.56 1.71
N ALA A 13 -10.32 -19.28 0.55
CA ALA A 13 -10.80 -20.30 -0.38
C ALA A 13 -9.66 -20.99 -1.15
N CYS A 14 -8.52 -20.31 -1.32
CA CYS A 14 -7.39 -20.86 -2.07
C CYS A 14 -6.70 -22.03 -1.34
N ASN A 15 -6.50 -23.13 -2.06
CA ASN A 15 -5.56 -24.19 -1.69
C ASN A 15 -4.25 -23.98 -2.48
N LEU A 16 -3.14 -23.70 -1.78
CA LEU A 16 -1.87 -23.40 -2.45
C LEU A 16 -1.30 -24.57 -3.26
N VAL A 17 -1.68 -25.82 -2.96
CA VAL A 17 -1.23 -26.97 -3.74
C VAL A 17 -1.91 -26.96 -5.11
N ASP A 18 -3.21 -26.71 -5.14
CA ASP A 18 -3.98 -26.66 -6.38
C ASP A 18 -3.60 -25.42 -7.19
N LEU A 19 -3.43 -24.28 -6.51
CA LEU A 19 -2.95 -23.03 -7.12
C LEU A 19 -1.55 -23.18 -7.71
N ALA A 20 -0.62 -23.87 -7.03
CA ALA A 20 0.71 -24.10 -7.57
C ALA A 20 0.70 -24.99 -8.83
N ARG A 21 -0.26 -25.94 -8.93
CA ARG A 21 -0.45 -26.72 -10.15
C ARG A 21 -1.02 -25.88 -11.28
N GLU A 22 -2.00 -25.03 -10.99
CA GLU A 22 -2.59 -24.11 -11.97
C GLU A 22 -1.55 -23.14 -12.56
N LEU A 23 -0.60 -22.70 -11.72
CA LEU A 23 0.51 -21.83 -12.12
C LEU A 23 1.69 -22.58 -12.77
N ASP A 24 1.55 -23.89 -13.05
CA ASP A 24 2.58 -24.76 -13.62
C ASP A 24 3.91 -24.74 -12.84
N ILE A 25 3.82 -24.64 -11.50
CA ILE A 25 5.00 -24.66 -10.64
C ILE A 25 5.42 -26.11 -10.41
N ASP A 26 6.66 -26.43 -10.78
CA ASP A 26 7.30 -27.72 -10.46
C ASP A 26 7.10 -28.10 -8.99
N MET A 27 6.47 -29.25 -8.74
CA MET A 27 6.19 -29.73 -7.40
C MET A 27 6.44 -31.23 -7.22
N GLN A 28 6.86 -31.61 -6.01
CA GLN A 28 7.09 -32.99 -5.62
C GLN A 28 6.51 -33.24 -4.22
N ARG A 29 5.91 -34.42 -4.04
CA ARG A 29 5.42 -34.84 -2.72
C ARG A 29 6.60 -35.27 -1.84
N SER A 30 6.70 -34.68 -0.65
CA SER A 30 7.74 -34.99 0.35
C SER A 30 7.10 -35.25 1.71
N GLY A 31 6.83 -36.53 1.98
CA GLY A 31 6.10 -36.97 3.17
C GLY A 31 4.70 -36.34 3.25
N SER A 32 4.44 -35.61 4.34
CA SER A 32 3.16 -34.91 4.58
C SER A 32 3.07 -33.50 3.98
N HIS A 33 4.11 -33.03 3.27
CA HIS A 33 4.15 -31.71 2.65
C HIS A 33 4.38 -31.81 1.14
N TRP A 34 4.08 -30.70 0.45
CA TRP A 34 4.42 -30.52 -0.95
C TRP A 34 5.63 -29.61 -1.06
N ALA A 35 6.72 -30.12 -1.65
CA ALA A 35 7.83 -29.31 -2.07
C ALA A 35 7.48 -28.66 -3.41
N ILE A 36 7.80 -27.38 -3.56
CA ILE A 36 7.63 -26.63 -4.80
C ILE A 36 8.96 -26.00 -5.18
N ARG A 37 9.12 -25.63 -6.45
CA ARG A 37 10.19 -24.71 -6.84
C ARG A 37 9.88 -23.32 -6.28
N CYS A 38 10.88 -22.64 -5.73
CA CYS A 38 10.66 -21.30 -5.18
C CYS A 38 10.24 -20.33 -6.30
N PRO A 39 9.10 -19.62 -6.19
CA PRO A 39 8.62 -18.71 -7.23
C PRO A 39 9.49 -17.45 -7.36
N ASN A 40 10.27 -17.12 -6.33
CA ASN A 40 11.21 -16.01 -6.35
C ASN A 40 12.44 -16.32 -5.48
N HIS A 41 13.38 -17.09 -6.02
CA HIS A 41 14.60 -17.45 -5.29
C HIS A 41 15.62 -16.30 -5.37
N ARG A 42 16.02 -15.73 -4.23
CA ARG A 42 17.06 -14.68 -4.14
C ARG A 42 16.86 -13.51 -5.13
N GLY A 43 15.63 -13.04 -5.30
CA GLY A 43 15.32 -11.93 -6.20
C GLY A 43 15.33 -12.30 -7.68
N GLY A 44 14.75 -13.46 -8.04
CA GLY A 44 14.52 -13.90 -9.42
C GLY A 44 15.56 -14.89 -9.98
N GLN A 45 16.49 -15.37 -9.17
CA GLN A 45 17.42 -16.42 -9.58
C GLN A 45 16.69 -17.77 -9.72
N TYR A 46 17.20 -18.65 -10.58
CA TYR A 46 16.64 -20.00 -10.73
C TYR A 46 17.00 -20.88 -9.53
N ASP A 47 15.99 -21.41 -8.84
CA ASP A 47 16.18 -22.40 -7.78
C ASP A 47 16.67 -23.71 -8.38
N ARG A 48 17.86 -24.18 -8.00
CA ARG A 48 18.50 -25.37 -8.58
C ARG A 48 18.04 -26.68 -7.93
N HIS A 49 17.33 -26.63 -6.79
CA HIS A 49 16.97 -27.82 -6.03
C HIS A 49 15.55 -27.76 -5.49
N ILE A 50 14.66 -28.56 -6.10
CA ILE A 50 13.32 -28.78 -5.57
C ILE A 50 13.42 -29.50 -4.21
N GLY A 51 12.73 -28.98 -3.19
CA GLY A 51 12.81 -29.47 -1.81
C GLY A 51 13.09 -28.41 -0.75
N ASN A 52 13.64 -27.26 -1.15
CA ASN A 52 13.93 -26.15 -0.22
C ASN A 52 12.71 -25.27 0.08
N CYS A 53 11.80 -25.15 -0.89
CA CYS A 53 10.52 -24.47 -0.74
C CYS A 53 9.40 -25.49 -0.58
N TYR A 54 8.52 -25.29 0.40
CA TYR A 54 7.41 -26.18 0.66
C TYR A 54 6.15 -25.41 1.07
N ILE A 55 5.01 -26.00 0.76
CA ILE A 55 3.69 -25.53 1.19
C ILE A 55 3.41 -26.05 2.61
N THR A 56 2.89 -25.19 3.47
CA THR A 56 2.55 -25.52 4.86
C THR A 56 1.42 -26.54 4.93
N LYS A 57 1.29 -27.26 6.06
CA LYS A 57 0.27 -28.33 6.24
C LYS A 57 -1.17 -27.86 6.07
N ASN A 58 -1.46 -26.59 6.37
CA ASN A 58 -2.78 -26.00 6.18
C ASN A 58 -3.04 -25.56 4.73
N HIS A 59 -2.05 -25.70 3.84
CA HIS A 59 -2.13 -25.32 2.43
C HIS A 59 -2.42 -23.83 2.19
N LYS A 60 -2.09 -22.96 3.15
CA LYS A 60 -2.32 -21.51 3.06
C LYS A 60 -1.08 -20.68 2.78
N ASN A 61 0.10 -21.20 3.10
CA ASN A 61 1.35 -20.49 2.93
C ASN A 61 2.43 -21.37 2.31
N PHE A 62 3.45 -20.73 1.74
CA PHE A 62 4.69 -21.40 1.35
C PHE A 62 5.89 -20.76 2.04
N ILE A 63 6.95 -21.53 2.25
CA ILE A 63 8.19 -21.07 2.87
C ILE A 63 9.37 -21.75 2.17
N CYS A 64 10.34 -20.96 1.72
CA CYS A 64 11.64 -21.40 1.24
C CYS A 64 12.69 -21.28 2.35
N LYS A 65 13.18 -22.42 2.86
CA LYS A 65 14.23 -22.44 3.89
C LYS A 65 15.60 -22.01 3.38
N SER A 66 15.82 -22.07 2.06
CA SER A 66 17.12 -21.71 1.46
C SER A 66 17.33 -20.21 1.29
N CYS A 67 16.27 -19.45 0.95
CA CYS A 67 16.36 -18.00 0.74
C CYS A 67 15.48 -17.16 1.68
N GLY A 68 14.62 -17.78 2.48
CA GLY A 68 13.70 -17.09 3.39
C GLY A 68 12.42 -16.56 2.75
N ASN A 69 12.24 -16.72 1.43
CA ASN A 69 11.02 -16.29 0.74
C ASN A 69 9.80 -17.04 1.30
N LYS A 70 8.71 -16.32 1.55
CA LYS A 70 7.48 -16.87 2.11
C LYS A 70 6.29 -16.01 1.69
N GLY A 71 5.11 -16.60 1.64
CA GLY A 71 3.92 -15.88 1.22
C GLY A 71 2.64 -16.70 1.28
N ASP A 72 1.55 -16.05 0.89
CA ASP A 72 0.20 -16.62 0.71
C ASP A 72 -0.13 -16.80 -0.79
N ALA A 73 -1.38 -17.13 -1.09
CA ALA A 73 -1.88 -17.34 -2.46
C ALA A 73 -1.58 -16.16 -3.39
N LEU A 74 -1.78 -14.93 -2.89
CA LEU A 74 -1.55 -13.72 -3.66
C LEU A 74 -0.06 -13.53 -3.98
N THR A 75 0.78 -13.71 -2.96
CA THR A 75 2.22 -13.62 -3.10
C THR A 75 2.74 -14.67 -4.10
N LEU A 76 2.18 -15.88 -4.07
CA LEU A 76 2.56 -16.96 -4.97
C LEU A 76 2.26 -16.60 -6.44
N VAL A 77 1.05 -16.09 -6.73
CA VAL A 77 0.67 -15.65 -8.08
C VAL A 77 1.58 -14.52 -8.56
N GLN A 78 1.73 -13.44 -7.78
CA GLN A 78 2.55 -12.29 -8.18
C GLN A 78 4.01 -12.67 -8.44
N GLN A 79 4.57 -13.57 -7.64
CA GLN A 79 5.96 -13.99 -7.80
C GLN A 79 6.15 -14.96 -8.97
N ALA A 80 5.20 -15.87 -9.20
CA ALA A 80 5.28 -16.83 -10.29
C ALA A 80 5.06 -16.19 -11.67
N THR A 81 4.17 -15.19 -11.76
CA THR A 81 3.76 -14.57 -13.04
C THR A 81 4.36 -13.18 -13.26
N GLY A 82 4.87 -12.53 -12.21
CA GLY A 82 5.33 -11.14 -12.26
C GLY A 82 4.20 -10.11 -12.39
N CYS A 83 2.93 -10.51 -12.24
CA CYS A 83 1.79 -9.62 -12.45
C CYS A 83 1.59 -8.62 -11.29
N SER A 84 0.84 -7.56 -11.58
CA SER A 84 0.42 -6.58 -10.58
C SER A 84 -0.49 -7.21 -9.52
N PHE A 85 -0.69 -6.49 -8.42
CA PHE A 85 -1.61 -6.90 -7.35
C PHE A 85 -3.03 -7.15 -7.89
N LEU A 86 -3.53 -6.25 -8.74
CA LEU A 86 -4.90 -6.34 -9.24
C LEU A 86 -5.09 -7.55 -10.16
N GLU A 87 -4.14 -7.78 -11.06
CA GLU A 87 -4.12 -8.97 -11.93
C GLU A 87 -4.05 -10.25 -11.11
N ALA A 88 -3.26 -10.26 -10.02
CA ALA A 88 -3.17 -11.40 -9.13
C ALA A 88 -4.49 -11.68 -8.41
N VAL A 89 -5.20 -10.64 -7.94
CA VAL A 89 -6.51 -10.85 -7.30
C VAL A 89 -7.55 -11.31 -8.32
N LYS A 90 -7.57 -10.77 -9.55
CA LYS A 90 -8.46 -11.28 -10.62
C LYS A 90 -8.23 -12.76 -10.87
N PHE A 91 -6.96 -13.14 -11.02
CA PHE A 91 -6.56 -14.52 -11.22
C PHE A 91 -7.07 -15.43 -10.09
N LEU A 92 -6.80 -15.05 -8.84
CA LEU A 92 -7.24 -15.85 -7.69
C LEU A 92 -8.75 -15.98 -7.61
N SER A 93 -9.47 -14.90 -7.91
CA SER A 93 -10.92 -14.87 -7.83
C SER A 93 -11.58 -15.79 -8.86
N ASN A 94 -11.08 -15.78 -10.09
CA ASN A 94 -11.46 -16.73 -11.13
C ASN A 94 -11.11 -18.16 -10.72
N PHE A 95 -9.92 -18.36 -10.14
CA PHE A 95 -9.44 -19.68 -9.71
C PHE A 95 -10.33 -20.32 -8.63
N VAL A 96 -10.87 -19.54 -7.69
CA VAL A 96 -11.76 -20.06 -6.64
C VAL A 96 -13.25 -19.89 -6.93
N GLU A 97 -13.60 -19.40 -8.12
CA GLU A 97 -14.99 -19.07 -8.52
C GLU A 97 -15.70 -18.14 -7.52
N ILE A 98 -14.94 -17.28 -6.85
CA ILE A 98 -15.48 -16.23 -5.98
C ILE A 98 -15.30 -14.93 -6.71
N GLU A 99 -16.41 -14.37 -7.20
CA GLU A 99 -16.41 -13.02 -7.76
C GLU A 99 -15.86 -12.05 -6.71
N PRO A 100 -14.72 -11.40 -6.96
CA PRO A 100 -14.20 -10.43 -6.05
C PRO A 100 -15.16 -9.25 -6.08
N SER A 101 -15.73 -8.89 -4.92
CA SER A 101 -16.53 -7.67 -4.81
C SER A 101 -15.74 -6.39 -5.13
N TYR A 102 -14.44 -6.52 -5.39
CA TYR A 102 -13.51 -5.46 -5.76
C TYR A 102 -12.52 -5.99 -6.79
N ILE A 103 -12.78 -5.83 -8.09
CA ILE A 103 -11.78 -5.46 -9.10
C ILE A 103 -12.50 -5.11 -10.42
N GLU A 104 -12.28 -3.89 -10.94
CA GLU A 104 -11.75 -3.65 -12.29
C GLU A 104 -11.20 -2.22 -12.40
N GLU A 105 -10.08 -2.10 -13.10
CA GLU A 105 -9.38 -0.85 -13.39
C GLU A 105 -10.13 -0.02 -14.44
N GLY A 106 -10.48 1.21 -14.09
CA GLY A 106 -10.59 2.30 -15.07
C GLY A 106 -11.91 2.46 -15.84
N LYS A 107 -13.04 1.85 -15.46
CA LYS A 107 -14.35 2.19 -16.06
C LYS A 107 -15.46 2.40 -15.03
N GLU A 108 -16.27 3.43 -15.26
CA GLU A 108 -17.52 3.72 -14.53
C GLU A 108 -18.52 2.57 -14.71
N TYR A 109 -19.18 2.14 -13.63
CA TYR A 109 -20.26 1.15 -13.68
C TYR A 109 -21.46 1.58 -12.83
N THR A 110 -22.66 1.30 -13.37
CA THR A 110 -23.97 1.46 -12.74
C THR A 110 -24.41 0.15 -12.10
N SER A 111 -24.95 0.17 -10.86
CA SER A 111 -25.48 -1.04 -10.21
C SER A 111 -26.82 -1.49 -10.80
N ASN A 112 -27.19 -2.75 -10.57
CA ASN A 112 -28.47 -3.37 -10.97
C ASN A 112 -29.73 -2.74 -10.35
N ASN A 113 -29.59 -1.73 -9.48
CA ASN A 113 -30.71 -0.96 -8.93
C ASN A 113 -30.70 0.52 -9.35
N GLY A 114 -29.89 0.91 -10.34
CA GLY A 114 -29.84 2.29 -10.83
C GLY A 114 -29.18 3.30 -9.87
N GLU A 115 -28.76 2.87 -8.68
CA GLU A 115 -27.97 3.70 -7.76
C GLU A 115 -26.47 3.49 -8.00
N LYS A 116 -25.78 4.63 -8.23
CA LYS A 116 -24.36 4.73 -8.56
C LYS A 116 -23.51 4.43 -7.33
N ASP A 117 -23.02 3.21 -7.20
CA ASP A 117 -22.08 2.87 -6.12
C ASP A 117 -20.66 3.24 -6.56
N VAL A 118 -20.13 4.33 -5.99
CA VAL A 118 -18.86 4.94 -6.41
C VAL A 118 -17.69 4.20 -5.76
N LEU A 119 -16.85 3.56 -6.57
CA LEU A 119 -15.60 2.93 -6.13
C LEU A 119 -14.73 3.93 -5.35
N ARG A 120 -14.39 3.55 -4.12
CA ARG A 120 -13.73 4.41 -3.14
C ARG A 120 -12.19 4.31 -3.26
N ARG A 121 -11.54 5.19 -4.01
CA ARG A 121 -10.06 5.28 -4.11
C ARG A 121 -9.42 5.60 -2.76
N ILE A 122 -8.52 4.72 -2.32
CA ILE A 122 -7.58 4.99 -1.23
C ILE A 122 -6.22 5.37 -1.83
N ILE A 123 -5.65 6.49 -1.40
CA ILE A 123 -4.32 6.94 -1.87
C ILE A 123 -3.20 6.09 -1.25
N SER A 124 -2.17 5.82 -2.04
CA SER A 124 -0.98 5.05 -1.65
C SER A 124 -0.14 5.77 -0.59
N GLN A 125 0.78 5.06 0.06
CA GLN A 125 1.72 5.67 1.01
C GLN A 125 2.58 6.75 0.33
N LYS A 126 3.04 6.50 -0.90
CA LYS A 126 3.82 7.47 -1.69
C LYS A 126 3.04 8.78 -1.94
N GLU A 127 1.74 8.68 -2.23
CA GLU A 127 0.87 9.84 -2.39
C GLU A 127 0.61 10.54 -1.05
N GLN A 128 0.43 9.79 0.05
CA GLN A 128 0.32 10.36 1.38
C GLN A 128 1.58 11.16 1.75
N ASP A 129 2.77 10.60 1.52
CA ASP A 129 4.05 11.25 1.78
C ASP A 129 4.20 12.52 0.94
N PHE A 130 3.87 12.44 -0.36
CA PHE A 130 3.89 13.59 -1.26
C PHE A 130 2.96 14.73 -0.80
N LEU A 131 1.77 14.39 -0.30
CA LEU A 131 0.80 15.33 0.27
C LEU A 131 1.16 15.79 1.70
N GLY A 132 2.15 15.17 2.34
CA GLY A 132 2.51 15.42 3.74
C GLY A 132 1.47 14.88 4.74
N ILE A 133 0.68 13.88 4.36
CA ILE A 133 -0.26 13.19 5.23
C ILE A 133 0.51 12.19 6.09
N LYS A 134 0.41 12.36 7.41
CA LYS A 134 1.05 11.49 8.39
C LYS A 134 0.04 10.51 8.97
N ASN A 135 0.04 9.28 8.44
CA ASN A 135 -0.90 8.23 8.80
C ASN A 135 -0.21 7.19 9.70
N PHE A 136 0.05 7.58 10.95
CA PHE A 136 0.73 6.70 11.91
C PHE A 136 -0.24 5.78 12.62
N ALA A 137 0.26 4.63 13.04
CA ALA A 137 -0.46 3.78 13.95
C ALA A 137 -0.69 4.51 15.28
N VAL A 138 -1.89 4.32 15.84
CA VAL A 138 -2.26 4.85 17.16
C VAL A 138 -1.96 3.76 18.18
N TYR A 139 -1.06 4.09 19.08
CA TYR A 139 -0.69 3.29 20.24
C TYR A 139 -1.32 3.89 21.48
N GLY A 140 -1.46 3.07 22.51
CA GLY A 140 -1.77 3.56 23.85
C GLY A 140 -1.26 2.58 24.87
N VAL A 141 -1.15 3.06 26.10
CA VAL A 141 -0.74 2.25 27.23
C VAL A 141 -1.74 1.11 27.41
N SER A 142 -1.25 -0.11 27.41
CA SER A 142 -2.04 -1.31 27.70
C SER A 142 -1.94 -1.71 29.16
N GLU A 143 -0.78 -1.52 29.77
CA GLU A 143 -0.49 -1.98 31.12
C GLU A 143 0.58 -1.09 31.77
N LEU A 144 0.48 -0.94 33.09
CA LEU A 144 1.49 -0.34 33.96
C LEU A 144 1.99 -1.45 34.88
N ILE A 145 3.31 -1.61 34.95
CA ILE A 145 3.98 -2.70 35.66
C ILE A 145 4.87 -2.04 36.72
N GLU A 146 4.71 -2.44 37.98
CA GLU A 146 5.55 -1.95 39.06
C GLU A 146 6.99 -2.49 38.92
N PRO A 147 8.03 -1.76 39.36
CA PRO A 147 9.42 -2.16 39.11
C PRO A 147 9.82 -3.52 39.70
N ASP A 148 9.17 -3.96 40.77
CA ASP A 148 9.38 -5.25 41.42
C ASP A 148 8.65 -6.41 40.73
N GLU A 149 7.64 -6.11 39.91
CA GLU A 149 6.91 -7.08 39.09
C GLU A 149 7.54 -7.26 37.69
N PHE A 150 8.47 -6.38 37.29
CA PHE A 150 9.07 -6.36 35.97
C PHE A 150 9.99 -7.57 35.69
N ASP A 151 9.67 -8.35 34.67
CA ASP A 151 10.47 -9.47 34.18
C ASP A 151 10.98 -9.20 32.74
N LEU A 152 12.27 -8.88 32.65
CA LEU A 152 12.96 -8.58 31.39
C LEU A 152 12.80 -9.69 30.34
N ALA A 153 12.63 -10.95 30.74
CA ALA A 153 12.51 -12.08 29.80
C ALA A 153 11.14 -12.12 29.10
N SER A 154 10.07 -11.66 29.76
CA SER A 154 8.70 -11.70 29.25
C SER A 154 8.20 -10.34 28.72
N GLU A 155 8.85 -9.24 29.11
CA GLU A 155 8.34 -7.87 28.88
C GLU A 155 9.25 -7.04 27.96
N LEU A 156 9.78 -7.68 26.90
CA LEU A 156 10.72 -7.11 25.92
C LEU A 156 10.28 -5.79 25.25
N ASN A 157 9.00 -5.41 25.36
CA ASN A 157 8.43 -4.19 24.79
C ASN A 157 7.98 -3.15 25.84
N ALA A 158 8.35 -3.33 27.11
CA ALA A 158 8.01 -2.36 28.14
C ALA A 158 9.02 -1.21 28.15
N THR A 159 8.52 0.02 28.35
CA THR A 159 9.33 1.23 28.44
C THR A 159 9.33 1.72 29.89
N PRO A 160 10.51 2.00 30.48
CA PRO A 160 10.58 2.54 31.83
C PRO A 160 10.12 4.00 31.86
N VAL A 161 9.36 4.36 32.87
CA VAL A 161 9.10 5.76 33.27
C VAL A 161 10.03 6.10 34.40
N THR A 162 10.86 7.12 34.20
CA THR A 162 11.87 7.51 35.18
C THR A 162 11.67 8.94 35.70
N TYR A 163 12.04 9.15 36.95
CA TYR A 163 12.13 10.46 37.59
C TYR A 163 13.41 10.48 38.43
N GLU A 164 14.23 11.52 38.28
CA GLU A 164 15.51 11.65 39.00
C GLU A 164 16.42 10.40 38.90
N ASN A 165 16.40 9.72 37.74
CA ASN A 165 17.11 8.46 37.46
C ASN A 165 16.59 7.20 38.20
N GLU A 166 15.48 7.31 38.92
CA GLU A 166 14.78 6.15 39.48
C GLU A 166 13.66 5.71 38.54
N VAL A 167 13.49 4.40 38.37
CA VAL A 167 12.37 3.84 37.60
C VAL A 167 11.15 3.80 38.51
N LEU A 168 10.10 4.53 38.13
CA LEU A 168 8.84 4.57 38.88
C LEU A 168 7.93 3.40 38.52
N PHE A 169 7.82 3.09 37.22
CA PHE A 169 7.06 1.96 36.69
C PHE A 169 7.48 1.71 35.24
N TYR A 170 7.13 0.55 34.71
CA TYR A 170 7.21 0.24 33.29
C TYR A 170 5.82 0.34 32.67
N PHE A 171 5.74 0.67 31.37
CA PHE A 171 4.48 0.57 30.64
C PHE A 171 4.66 -0.22 29.35
N THR A 172 3.63 -0.97 28.99
CA THR A 172 3.55 -1.60 27.67
C THR A 172 2.62 -0.81 26.78
N GLU A 173 2.94 -0.73 25.49
CA GLU A 173 2.07 -0.14 24.49
C GLU A 173 1.41 -1.22 23.64
N LYS A 174 0.13 -1.00 23.32
CA LYS A 174 -0.57 -1.80 22.32
C LYS A 174 -1.04 -0.90 21.18
N THR A 175 -0.92 -1.40 19.96
CA THR A 175 -1.50 -0.73 18.80
C THR A 175 -3.02 -0.88 18.82
N TYR A 176 -3.74 0.24 18.89
CA TYR A 176 -5.20 0.29 18.80
C TYR A 176 -5.67 0.42 17.35
N LEU A 177 -4.93 1.16 16.53
CA LEU A 177 -5.29 1.37 15.14
C LEU A 177 -4.04 1.46 14.27
N THR A 178 -3.86 0.50 13.37
CA THR A 178 -2.67 0.43 12.51
C THR A 178 -2.70 1.42 11.34
N ASN A 179 -3.89 1.78 10.85
CA ASN A 179 -4.06 2.69 9.73
C ASN A 179 -5.34 3.53 9.88
N PRO A 180 -5.25 4.68 10.57
CA PRO A 180 -6.39 5.58 10.77
C PRO A 180 -7.06 6.02 9.47
N LEU A 181 -6.29 6.35 8.45
CA LEU A 181 -6.85 6.84 7.19
C LEU A 181 -7.69 5.78 6.47
N LYS A 182 -7.23 4.52 6.45
CA LYS A 182 -7.99 3.38 5.90
C LYS A 182 -9.26 3.11 6.70
N LYS A 183 -9.21 3.27 8.03
CA LYS A 183 -10.38 3.13 8.91
C LYS A 183 -11.42 4.23 8.64
N ILE A 184 -10.99 5.47 8.42
CA ILE A 184 -11.88 6.56 8.02
C ILE A 184 -12.50 6.26 6.66
N ALA A 185 -11.71 5.82 5.67
CA ALA A 185 -12.22 5.51 4.33
C ALA A 185 -13.32 4.43 4.34
N SER A 186 -13.21 3.42 5.21
CA SER A 186 -14.22 2.37 5.33
C SER A 186 -15.48 2.81 6.09
N GLN A 187 -15.36 3.71 7.06
CA GLN A 187 -16.49 4.16 7.89
C GLN A 187 -17.21 5.40 7.33
N ASN A 188 -16.46 6.36 6.78
CA ASN A 188 -16.97 7.61 6.25
C ASN A 188 -16.06 8.10 5.11
N TYR A 189 -16.40 7.69 3.89
CA TYR A 189 -15.59 8.00 2.72
C TYR A 189 -15.67 9.47 2.29
N GLU A 190 -16.79 10.15 2.53
CA GLU A 190 -16.90 11.59 2.26
C GLU A 190 -15.93 12.38 3.14
N LEU A 191 -15.83 12.02 4.42
CA LEU A 191 -14.84 12.59 5.34
C LEU A 191 -13.42 12.28 4.88
N TYR A 192 -13.14 11.04 4.47
CA TYR A 192 -11.86 10.68 3.88
C TYR A 192 -11.53 11.57 2.67
N LEU A 193 -12.45 11.75 1.72
CA LEU A 193 -12.24 12.60 0.55
C LEU A 193 -11.95 14.05 0.96
N LYS A 194 -12.71 14.61 1.92
CA LYS A 194 -12.46 15.95 2.46
C LYS A 194 -11.07 16.09 3.08
N ILE A 195 -10.57 15.05 3.77
CA ILE A 195 -9.21 15.05 4.32
C ILE A 195 -8.18 15.09 3.19
N ILE A 196 -8.33 14.24 2.17
CA ILE A 196 -7.39 14.19 1.04
C ILE A 196 -7.42 15.49 0.24
N GLU A 197 -8.62 16.01 -0.06
CA GLU A 197 -8.80 17.26 -0.80
C GLU A 197 -8.16 18.45 -0.07
N ASN A 198 -8.35 18.54 1.25
CA ASN A 198 -7.69 19.56 2.07
C ASN A 198 -6.16 19.44 2.03
N ALA A 199 -5.62 18.22 2.05
CA ALA A 199 -4.17 18.01 1.95
C ALA A 199 -3.65 18.43 0.56
N ILE A 200 -4.39 18.09 -0.50
CA ILE A 200 -4.08 18.51 -1.88
C ILE A 200 -4.03 20.02 -1.99
N PHE A 201 -5.05 20.75 -1.51
CA PHE A 201 -5.06 22.20 -1.61
C PHE A 201 -3.99 22.87 -0.75
N ARG A 202 -3.67 22.31 0.43
CA ARG A 202 -2.52 22.79 1.23
C ARG A 202 -1.20 22.63 0.49
N LYS A 203 -0.99 21.50 -0.20
CA LYS A 203 0.21 21.28 -1.03
C LYS A 203 0.21 22.20 -2.25
N TYR A 204 -0.93 22.39 -2.91
CA TYR A 204 -1.10 23.31 -4.04
C TYR A 204 -0.67 24.73 -3.69
N GLU A 205 -1.20 25.28 -2.58
CA GLU A 205 -0.87 26.64 -2.13
C GLU A 205 0.62 26.79 -1.76
N LYS A 206 1.24 25.75 -1.20
CA LYS A 206 2.69 25.74 -0.94
C LYS A 206 3.48 25.78 -2.25
N LEU A 207 3.14 24.92 -3.21
CA LEU A 207 3.79 24.88 -4.52
C LEU A 207 3.65 26.22 -5.27
N LYS A 208 2.47 26.84 -5.21
CA LYS A 208 2.22 28.14 -5.81
C LYS A 208 3.10 29.23 -5.20
N LYS A 209 3.21 29.28 -3.87
CA LYS A 209 4.13 30.23 -3.20
C LYS A 209 5.59 30.01 -3.61
N ILE A 210 6.03 28.76 -3.72
CA ILE A 210 7.38 28.45 -4.19
C ILE A 210 7.56 28.93 -5.63
N PHE A 211 6.59 28.65 -6.51
CA PHE A 211 6.60 29.11 -7.89
C PHE A 211 6.68 30.64 -7.98
N ASP A 212 5.85 31.39 -7.21
CA ASP A 212 5.84 32.85 -7.25
C ASP A 212 7.20 33.46 -6.82
N ILE A 213 7.88 32.82 -5.87
CA ILE A 213 9.24 33.20 -5.46
C ILE A 213 10.24 32.89 -6.58
N TRP A 214 10.12 31.72 -7.20
CA TRP A 214 11.07 31.20 -8.18
C TRP A 214 10.92 31.83 -9.57
N GLU A 215 9.72 32.28 -9.95
CA GLU A 215 9.46 32.94 -11.24
C GLU A 215 10.33 34.19 -11.43
N ASN A 216 10.70 34.86 -10.33
CA ASN A 216 11.54 36.06 -10.33
C ASN A 216 13.03 35.76 -10.05
N SER A 217 13.40 34.48 -9.97
CA SER A 217 14.78 34.03 -9.70
C SER A 217 15.59 33.92 -10.99
N PRO A 218 16.92 34.19 -10.97
CA PRO A 218 17.80 33.92 -12.11
C PRO A 218 17.84 32.42 -12.53
N TYR A 219 17.37 31.51 -11.67
CA TYR A 219 17.31 30.06 -11.95
C TYR A 219 15.92 29.58 -12.38
N ALA A 220 14.98 30.49 -12.69
CA ALA A 220 13.56 30.17 -12.90
C ALA A 220 13.32 29.00 -13.89
N ALA A 221 14.12 28.87 -14.94
CA ALA A 221 13.97 27.82 -15.95
C ALA A 221 14.26 26.41 -15.40
N ASP A 222 15.43 26.18 -14.80
CA ASP A 222 15.82 24.88 -14.23
C ASP A 222 14.89 24.47 -13.08
N SER A 223 14.50 25.47 -12.30
CA SER A 223 13.57 25.40 -11.19
C SER A 223 12.13 25.07 -11.60
N TYR A 224 11.74 25.44 -12.83
CA TYR A 224 10.36 25.31 -13.30
C TYR A 224 9.99 23.86 -13.60
N ASP A 225 10.86 23.09 -14.24
CA ASP A 225 10.56 21.70 -14.61
C ASP A 225 10.29 20.83 -13.38
N VAL A 226 11.08 21.00 -12.32
CA VAL A 226 10.89 20.29 -11.04
C VAL A 226 9.53 20.64 -10.42
N ILE A 227 9.21 21.94 -10.35
CA ILE A 227 7.92 22.41 -9.79
C ILE A 227 6.74 21.93 -10.65
N LYS A 228 6.89 21.95 -11.97
CA LYS A 228 5.88 21.50 -12.93
C LYS A 228 5.55 20.02 -12.71
N ILE A 229 6.56 19.16 -12.55
CA ILE A 229 6.38 17.73 -12.23
C ILE A 229 5.59 17.56 -10.93
N GLU A 230 5.87 18.37 -9.89
CA GLU A 230 5.09 18.32 -8.65
C GLU A 230 3.63 18.73 -8.87
N PHE A 231 3.36 19.77 -9.66
CA PHE A 231 1.98 20.16 -9.99
C PHE A 231 1.25 19.08 -10.81
N GLU A 232 1.92 18.45 -11.78
CA GLU A 232 1.35 17.34 -12.57
C GLU A 232 1.04 16.13 -11.69
N THR A 233 1.94 15.80 -10.76
CA THR A 233 1.73 14.74 -9.76
C THR A 233 0.50 15.07 -8.90
N LEU A 234 0.41 16.29 -8.38
CA LEU A 234 -0.73 16.73 -7.57
C LEU A 234 -2.06 16.70 -8.34
N ARG A 235 -2.07 17.16 -9.60
CA ARG A 235 -3.23 17.10 -10.50
C ARG A 235 -3.66 15.66 -10.74
N THR A 236 -2.71 14.75 -10.98
CA THR A 236 -2.98 13.32 -11.18
C THR A 236 -3.63 12.71 -9.95
N ILE A 237 -3.12 12.98 -8.75
CA ILE A 237 -3.71 12.50 -7.49
C ILE A 237 -5.15 13.02 -7.34
N TYR A 238 -5.37 14.32 -7.60
CA TYR A 238 -6.68 14.95 -7.48
C TYR A 238 -7.70 14.36 -8.48
N LYS A 239 -7.30 14.19 -9.75
CA LYS A 239 -8.11 13.52 -10.77
C LYS A 239 -8.53 12.13 -10.31
N ASN A 240 -7.57 11.35 -9.81
CA ASN A 240 -7.81 9.97 -9.50
C ASN A 240 -8.78 9.77 -8.32
N ILE A 241 -8.88 10.74 -7.39
CA ILE A 241 -9.90 10.70 -6.31
C ILE A 241 -11.27 11.25 -6.75
N GLY A 242 -11.44 11.57 -8.03
CA GLY A 242 -12.69 12.10 -8.61
C GLY A 242 -12.77 13.62 -8.67
N GLY A 243 -11.66 14.33 -8.44
CA GLY A 243 -11.60 15.79 -8.53
C GLY A 243 -11.51 16.31 -9.96
N GLU A 244 -12.04 17.50 -10.21
CA GLU A 244 -11.91 18.17 -11.51
C GLU A 244 -10.49 18.73 -11.71
N GLU A 245 -9.77 18.24 -12.72
CA GLU A 245 -8.39 18.69 -13.03
C GLU A 245 -8.27 20.21 -13.19
N SER A 246 -9.34 20.88 -13.64
CA SER A 246 -9.42 22.32 -13.83
C SER A 246 -9.14 23.13 -12.56
N ARG A 247 -9.36 22.54 -11.37
CA ARG A 247 -9.11 23.17 -10.07
C ARG A 247 -7.63 23.22 -9.69
N ILE A 248 -6.79 22.36 -10.27
CA ILE A 248 -5.34 22.38 -10.10
C ILE A 248 -4.71 23.00 -11.34
N LYS A 249 -4.48 24.32 -11.32
CA LYS A 249 -3.85 25.05 -12.42
C LYS A 249 -2.34 25.00 -12.30
N ILE A 250 -1.67 24.50 -13.35
CA ILE A 250 -0.22 24.53 -13.48
C ILE A 250 0.19 25.93 -13.95
N PRO A 251 1.00 26.67 -13.19
CA PRO A 251 1.49 27.97 -13.62
C PRO A 251 2.37 27.85 -14.87
N VAL A 252 2.36 28.89 -15.71
CA VAL A 252 3.24 29.01 -16.89
C VAL A 252 4.18 30.18 -16.65
N LEU A 253 5.47 30.01 -16.96
CA LEU A 253 6.44 31.10 -16.88
C LEU A 253 6.05 32.24 -17.82
N LYS A 254 5.99 33.48 -17.32
CA LYS A 254 5.69 34.67 -18.12
C LYS A 254 6.66 34.91 -19.30
N ASN A 255 7.87 34.37 -19.26
CA ASN A 255 8.94 34.65 -20.22
C ASN A 255 9.17 33.56 -21.30
N GLN A 256 8.23 32.63 -21.52
CA GLN A 256 8.41 31.58 -22.54
C GLN A 256 8.40 32.07 -24.01
N SER A 257 8.22 33.37 -24.27
CA SER A 257 8.14 33.94 -25.63
C SER A 257 9.37 34.71 -26.13
N LEU A 258 10.55 34.63 -25.50
CA LEU A 258 11.72 35.42 -25.93
C LEU A 258 13.06 34.65 -25.88
N ILE A 259 13.14 33.51 -26.56
CA ILE A 259 14.43 33.07 -27.10
C ILE A 259 14.22 32.70 -28.56
N ASP A 260 14.27 33.73 -29.41
CA ASP A 260 14.52 33.55 -30.84
C ASP A 260 16.00 33.20 -31.00
N LEU A 261 16.29 31.91 -31.23
CA LEU A 261 17.65 31.41 -31.47
C LEU A 261 18.19 31.77 -32.88
N SER A 262 17.50 32.61 -33.65
CA SER A 262 18.00 33.10 -34.94
C SER A 262 19.04 34.23 -34.83
N SER A 263 19.40 34.67 -33.62
CA SER A 263 20.44 35.68 -33.38
C SER A 263 21.68 35.19 -32.63
N LEU A 264 21.98 33.89 -32.65
CA LEU A 264 23.26 33.32 -32.20
C LEU A 264 24.03 32.71 -33.39
#